data_AF-A0A0C3J786-F1
#
_entry.id   AF-A0A0C3J786-F1
#
_cell.length_a   1.000
_cell.length_b   1.000
_cell.length_c   1.000
_cell.angle_alpha   90.00
_cell.angle_beta   90.00
_cell.angle_gamma   90.00
#
_symmetry.space_group_name_H-M   'P 1'
#
loop_
_entity.id
_entity.type
_entity.pdbx_description
1 polymer ?
#
loop_
_entity_poly.entity_id
_entity_poly.type
_entity_poly.pdbx_seq_one_letter_code
_entity_poly.pdbx_strand_id
1 'polypeptide(L)'
;MSDQYITTESRENKHPCTPTHSGATRPPKRSQLPTPDQEPSAMHNTMSPHIAPPPMALPPQPAVPPPPLPSTVPSITQTEPLLHVPPTQIAAPATEITPCPPNGFPMPQLCDQVTRGLDDSLLTTWTNKPGPKAWIRPWRAKFEPNAEVTWLKLKALVQRVIGQEASTSLVISTPQEDGTFNTERSPPLWHFLILGLTQEATDFLVNLQVISTPEITAFTLPFIQPIPTYICTLENFTLLDSPESNAIVANVIKQAMKSNDVILEFICGFDPDPDMLPTMINSIQVTSLHIANNVT
;
A
#
# COMPACT_ATOMS: atom_id res chain seq x y z
N MET A 1 41.71 0.05 17.88
CA MET A 1 40.24 0.09 17.75
C MET A 1 39.97 -0.30 16.32
N SER A 2 39.43 -1.50 16.12
CA SER A 2 39.57 -2.26 14.88
C SER A 2 38.35 -2.07 13.99
N ASP A 3 38.57 -1.51 12.81
CA ASP A 3 37.60 -1.42 11.73
C ASP A 3 37.47 -2.78 11.04
N GLN A 4 36.30 -3.41 11.17
CA GLN A 4 35.95 -4.60 10.40
C GLN A 4 35.25 -4.19 9.11
N TYR A 5 36.00 -4.24 8.01
CA TYR A 5 35.47 -4.23 6.66
C TYR A 5 34.76 -5.55 6.38
N ILE A 6 33.46 -5.50 6.06
CA ILE A 6 32.75 -6.65 5.50
C ILE A 6 32.95 -6.60 3.98
N THR A 7 33.90 -7.40 3.50
CA THR A 7 34.09 -7.74 2.09
C THR A 7 33.35 -9.05 1.84
N THR A 8 32.29 -9.05 1.03
CA THR A 8 31.69 -10.29 0.54
C THR A 8 32.24 -10.61 -0.83
N GLU A 9 33.12 -11.61 -0.90
CA GLU A 9 33.61 -12.23 -2.13
C GLU A 9 32.45 -12.85 -2.91
N SER A 10 32.30 -12.43 -4.17
CA SER A 10 31.40 -13.06 -5.14
C SER A 10 32.11 -14.27 -5.74
N ARG A 11 31.68 -15.48 -5.35
CA ARG A 11 32.23 -16.73 -5.89
C ARG A 11 31.43 -17.13 -7.13
N GLU A 12 32.07 -16.93 -8.27
CA GLU A 12 31.65 -17.31 -9.60
C GLU A 12 31.51 -18.85 -9.72
N ASN A 13 30.27 -19.36 -9.74
CA ASN A 13 30.00 -20.75 -10.12
C ASN A 13 29.48 -20.78 -11.57
N LYS A 14 30.40 -21.00 -12.50
CA LYS A 14 30.11 -21.37 -13.90
C LYS A 14 29.63 -22.82 -13.96
N HIS A 15 28.35 -23.04 -14.24
CA HIS A 15 27.87 -24.32 -14.75
C HIS A 15 27.58 -24.21 -16.26
N PRO A 16 28.03 -25.17 -17.08
CA PRO A 16 27.74 -25.19 -18.52
C PRO A 16 26.32 -25.70 -18.76
N CYS A 17 25.48 -24.87 -19.39
CA CYS A 17 24.19 -25.29 -19.92
C CYS A 17 24.38 -26.01 -21.27
N THR A 18 24.04 -27.29 -21.32
CA THR A 18 23.81 -28.06 -22.54
C THR A 18 22.42 -27.75 -23.13
N PRO A 19 22.25 -27.72 -24.46
CA PRO A 19 20.96 -27.46 -25.08
C PRO A 19 20.14 -28.75 -25.14
N THR A 20 18.91 -28.73 -24.60
CA THR A 20 17.94 -29.82 -24.81
C THR A 20 16.84 -29.35 -25.76
N HIS A 21 16.89 -29.89 -26.98
CA HIS A 21 15.77 -29.94 -27.92
C HIS A 21 14.75 -30.96 -27.45
N SER A 22 13.46 -30.60 -27.49
CA SER A 22 12.25 -31.44 -27.71
C SER A 22 11.10 -30.80 -26.93
N GLY A 23 9.89 -30.65 -27.42
CA GLY A 23 9.21 -31.13 -28.61
C GLY A 23 7.75 -30.72 -28.39
N ALA A 24 7.15 -30.05 -29.36
CA ALA A 24 5.79 -29.53 -29.25
C ALA A 24 4.80 -30.69 -29.05
N THR A 25 4.23 -30.81 -27.86
CA THR A 25 3.17 -31.77 -27.57
C THR A 25 1.83 -31.05 -27.61
N ARG A 26 1.01 -31.46 -28.57
CA ARG A 26 -0.35 -30.99 -28.85
C ARG A 26 -1.27 -31.26 -27.64
N PRO A 27 -2.16 -30.35 -27.25
CA PRO A 27 -3.10 -30.63 -26.15
C PRO A 27 -4.20 -31.61 -26.60
N PRO A 28 -4.65 -32.53 -25.73
CA PRO A 28 -5.73 -33.44 -26.04
C PRO A 28 -7.10 -32.72 -26.00
N LYS A 29 -7.96 -33.20 -26.89
CA LYS A 29 -9.33 -32.77 -27.18
C LYS A 29 -10.22 -32.98 -25.94
N ARG A 30 -10.82 -31.91 -25.42
CA ARG A 30 -11.77 -31.93 -24.29
C ARG A 30 -13.04 -32.69 -24.70
N SER A 31 -13.31 -33.81 -24.04
CA SER A 31 -14.55 -34.57 -24.17
C SER A 31 -15.74 -33.74 -23.68
N GLN A 32 -16.82 -33.74 -24.47
CA GLN A 32 -18.11 -33.14 -24.13
C GLN A 32 -18.80 -33.96 -23.03
N LEU A 33 -19.32 -33.27 -22.03
CA LEU A 33 -20.18 -33.83 -20.99
C LEU A 33 -21.64 -33.85 -21.51
N PRO A 34 -22.42 -34.91 -21.29
CA PRO A 34 -23.82 -34.94 -21.69
C PRO A 34 -24.70 -34.15 -20.72
N THR A 35 -25.60 -33.37 -21.30
CA THR A 35 -26.75 -32.71 -20.67
C THR A 35 -27.76 -33.75 -20.15
N PRO A 36 -28.29 -33.60 -18.93
CA PRO A 36 -29.56 -34.21 -18.56
C PRO A 36 -30.68 -33.16 -18.53
N ASP A 37 -31.61 -33.31 -19.46
CA ASP A 37 -32.98 -32.82 -19.36
C ASP A 37 -33.67 -33.48 -18.16
N GLN A 38 -34.26 -32.69 -17.25
CA GLN A 38 -35.45 -33.08 -16.48
C GLN A 38 -36.08 -31.91 -15.71
N GLU A 39 -37.19 -31.41 -16.24
CA GLU A 39 -38.36 -30.91 -15.51
C GLU A 39 -39.60 -31.47 -16.26
N PRO A 40 -40.82 -31.51 -15.72
CA PRO A 40 -41.27 -31.01 -14.42
C PRO A 40 -42.08 -32.03 -13.60
N SER A 41 -42.21 -31.81 -12.29
CA SER A 41 -43.30 -32.40 -11.52
C SER A 41 -43.77 -31.44 -10.45
N ALA A 42 -44.87 -30.77 -10.80
CA ALA A 42 -45.70 -30.04 -9.87
C ALA A 42 -46.36 -31.02 -8.89
N MET A 43 -46.13 -30.82 -7.59
CA MET A 43 -47.10 -31.18 -6.57
C MET A 43 -47.31 -30.02 -5.62
N HIS A 44 -48.53 -29.50 -5.69
CA HIS A 44 -49.16 -28.63 -4.70
C HIS A 44 -48.97 -29.17 -3.28
N ASN A 45 -48.47 -28.32 -2.38
CA ASN A 45 -48.74 -28.47 -0.96
C ASN A 45 -49.24 -27.13 -0.41
N THR A 46 -50.55 -27.04 -0.33
CA THR A 46 -51.30 -26.07 0.46
C THR A 46 -51.17 -26.44 1.93
N MET A 47 -50.40 -25.66 2.71
CA MET A 47 -50.51 -25.65 4.16
C MET A 47 -50.81 -24.23 4.64
N SER A 48 -51.93 -24.13 5.36
CA SER A 48 -52.54 -22.93 5.91
C SER A 48 -51.61 -22.11 6.82
N PRO A 49 -51.87 -20.79 6.95
CA PRO A 49 -51.14 -19.95 7.89
C PRO A 49 -51.55 -20.29 9.33
N HIS A 50 -50.60 -20.77 10.12
CA HIS A 50 -50.77 -20.89 11.56
C HIS A 50 -50.67 -19.48 12.17
N ILE A 51 -51.83 -18.93 12.54
CA ILE A 51 -51.94 -17.68 13.30
C ILE A 51 -51.31 -17.93 14.67
N ALA A 52 -50.23 -17.21 14.97
CA ALA A 52 -49.65 -17.17 16.31
C ALA A 52 -50.51 -16.27 17.22
N PRO A 53 -50.77 -16.66 18.48
CA PRO A 53 -51.48 -15.81 19.43
C PRO A 53 -50.63 -14.58 19.80
N PRO A 54 -51.26 -13.44 20.14
CA PRO A 54 -50.55 -12.23 20.50
C PRO A 54 -49.76 -12.43 21.81
N PRO A 55 -48.56 -11.84 21.94
CA PRO A 55 -47.81 -11.91 23.18
C PRO A 55 -48.54 -11.13 24.27
N MET A 56 -48.69 -11.77 25.44
CA MET A 56 -49.18 -11.14 26.66
C MET A 56 -48.32 -9.91 26.99
N ALA A 57 -48.99 -8.80 27.29
CA ALA A 57 -48.36 -7.58 27.76
C ALA A 57 -47.59 -7.86 29.06
N LEU A 58 -46.28 -7.59 29.04
CA LEU A 58 -45.45 -7.55 30.23
C LEU A 58 -45.88 -6.36 31.13
N PRO A 59 -45.82 -6.51 32.46
CA PRO A 59 -46.05 -5.40 33.38
C PRO A 59 -44.99 -4.30 33.20
N PRO A 60 -45.34 -3.03 33.51
CA PRO A 60 -44.44 -1.90 33.31
C PRO A 60 -43.18 -2.04 34.17
N GLN A 61 -42.01 -2.05 33.51
CA GLN A 61 -40.72 -1.95 34.19
C GLN A 61 -40.61 -0.58 34.89
N PRO A 62 -40.02 -0.51 36.10
CA PRO A 62 -39.66 0.75 36.73
C PRO A 62 -38.71 1.54 35.84
N ALA A 63 -38.94 2.85 35.72
CA ALA A 63 -38.14 3.76 34.93
C ALA A 63 -36.65 3.68 35.34
N VAL A 64 -35.81 3.23 34.41
CA VAL A 64 -34.35 3.34 34.52
C VAL A 64 -33.99 4.81 34.30
N PRO A 65 -33.16 5.44 35.15
CA PRO A 65 -32.73 6.81 34.94
C PRO A 65 -31.97 6.95 33.61
N PRO A 66 -32.07 8.11 32.94
CA PRO A 66 -31.40 8.31 31.66
C PRO A 66 -29.87 8.16 31.83
N PRO A 67 -29.18 7.57 30.84
CA PRO A 67 -27.73 7.51 30.87
C PRO A 67 -27.16 8.94 30.88
N PRO A 68 -26.04 9.17 31.59
CA PRO A 68 -25.36 10.45 31.54
C PRO A 68 -24.98 10.77 30.09
N LEU A 69 -25.25 12.03 29.71
CA LEU A 69 -24.90 12.59 28.40
C LEU A 69 -23.44 12.25 28.05
N PRO A 70 -23.15 11.87 26.79
CA PRO A 70 -21.78 11.63 26.37
C PRO A 70 -20.96 12.89 26.61
N SER A 71 -19.95 12.76 27.46
CA SER A 71 -18.90 13.76 27.66
C SER A 71 -18.42 14.22 26.30
N THR A 72 -18.46 15.53 26.10
CA THR A 72 -17.84 16.23 24.98
C THR A 72 -16.43 15.70 24.82
N VAL A 73 -16.25 14.85 23.80
CA VAL A 73 -14.92 14.44 23.36
C VAL A 73 -14.25 15.74 22.96
N PRO A 74 -13.12 16.14 23.58
CA PRO A 74 -12.37 17.28 23.08
C PRO A 74 -12.02 16.96 21.63
N SER A 75 -12.46 17.81 20.71
CA SER A 75 -11.96 17.80 19.34
C SER A 75 -10.46 17.63 19.43
N ILE A 76 -9.98 16.53 18.87
CA ILE A 76 -8.56 16.34 18.59
C ILE A 76 -8.21 17.52 17.71
N THR A 77 -7.68 18.55 18.35
CA THR A 77 -7.00 19.63 17.67
C THR A 77 -5.88 18.91 16.98
N GLN A 78 -5.94 18.82 15.64
CA GLN A 78 -4.79 18.42 14.86
C GLN A 78 -3.64 19.25 15.41
N THR A 79 -2.73 18.58 16.10
CA THR A 79 -1.47 19.17 16.49
C THR A 79 -0.77 19.50 15.18
N GLU A 80 -0.94 20.74 14.74
CA GLU A 80 -0.09 21.36 13.76
C GLU A 80 1.35 21.05 14.19
N PRO A 81 2.16 20.34 13.37
CA PRO A 81 3.53 20.05 13.73
C PRO A 81 4.28 21.37 13.84
N LEU A 82 4.38 21.86 15.07
CA LEU A 82 5.22 22.98 15.46
C LEU A 82 6.67 22.51 15.29
N LEU A 83 7.24 22.80 14.11
CA LEU A 83 8.58 23.33 13.88
C LEU A 83 8.82 23.40 12.36
N HIS A 84 8.32 24.48 11.75
CA HIS A 84 8.68 24.84 10.38
C HIS A 84 10.09 25.43 10.38
N VAL A 85 11.11 24.57 10.42
CA VAL A 85 12.45 24.98 9.96
C VAL A 85 12.31 25.26 8.47
N PRO A 86 12.70 26.44 7.97
CA PRO A 86 12.63 26.72 6.54
C PRO A 86 13.38 25.62 5.78
N PRO A 87 12.74 24.91 4.83
CA PRO A 87 13.37 23.79 4.10
C PRO A 87 14.70 24.19 3.43
N THR A 88 14.93 25.48 3.24
CA THR A 88 16.14 26.06 2.65
C THR A 88 17.43 25.83 3.45
N GLN A 89 17.38 25.56 4.77
CA GLN A 89 18.62 25.38 5.57
C GLN A 89 19.23 23.98 5.48
N ILE A 90 18.44 22.96 5.15
CA ILE A 90 18.88 21.55 5.06
C ILE A 90 19.28 21.19 3.63
N ALA A 91 18.67 21.85 2.64
CA ALA A 91 19.04 21.68 1.25
C ALA A 91 20.51 22.07 1.01
N ALA A 92 21.22 21.30 0.19
CA ALA A 92 22.55 21.70 -0.25
C ALA A 92 22.49 23.09 -0.93
N PRO A 93 23.50 23.97 -0.75
CA PRO A 93 23.44 25.36 -1.21
C PRO A 93 23.17 25.56 -2.72
N ALA A 94 23.47 24.56 -3.55
CA ALA A 94 23.27 24.60 -5.00
C ALA A 94 21.96 23.91 -5.46
N THR A 95 21.14 23.42 -4.54
CA THR A 95 19.90 22.70 -4.85
C THR A 95 18.73 23.67 -4.77
N GLU A 96 18.14 23.99 -5.91
CA GLU A 96 16.88 24.73 -5.97
C GLU A 96 15.71 23.76 -5.77
N ILE A 97 14.84 24.08 -4.82
CA ILE A 97 13.68 23.26 -4.48
C ILE A 97 12.43 24.00 -4.89
N THR A 98 11.63 23.36 -5.75
CA THR A 98 10.32 23.87 -6.10
C THR A 98 9.48 24.01 -4.83
N PRO A 99 8.90 25.19 -4.56
CA PRO A 99 8.06 25.37 -3.39
C PRO A 99 6.86 24.41 -3.43
N CYS A 100 6.47 23.92 -2.25
CA CYS A 100 5.28 23.11 -2.11
C CYS A 100 4.04 23.94 -2.52
N PRO A 101 3.14 23.41 -3.37
CA PRO A 101 1.91 24.13 -3.69
C PRO A 101 1.04 24.29 -2.43
N PRO A 102 0.11 25.27 -2.39
CA PRO A 102 -0.69 25.58 -1.19
C PRO A 102 -1.45 24.42 -0.55
N ASN A 103 -1.74 23.36 -1.32
CA ASN A 103 -2.47 22.17 -0.85
C ASN A 103 -1.58 20.92 -0.78
N GLY A 104 -0.26 21.08 -0.86
CA GLY A 104 0.67 19.98 -0.95
C GLY A 104 0.69 19.31 -2.32
N PHE A 105 1.76 18.54 -2.57
CA PHE A 105 1.75 17.58 -3.67
C PHE A 105 0.77 16.43 -3.34
N PRO A 106 0.14 15.81 -4.35
CA PRO A 106 -0.62 14.59 -4.13
C PRO A 106 0.32 13.52 -3.55
N MET A 107 -0.02 13.01 -2.37
CA MET A 107 0.78 11.96 -1.72
C MET A 107 0.65 10.68 -2.56
N PRO A 108 1.77 10.12 -3.08
CA PRO A 108 1.71 8.87 -3.81
C PRO A 108 1.19 7.78 -2.89
N GLN A 109 -0.02 7.29 -3.15
CA GLN A 109 -0.56 6.14 -2.45
C GLN A 109 -0.12 4.92 -3.21
N LEU A 110 0.92 4.26 -2.69
CA LEU A 110 1.41 3.04 -3.29
C LEU A 110 0.43 1.91 -3.00
N CYS A 111 -0.08 1.30 -4.07
CA CYS A 111 -0.99 0.16 -3.97
C CYS A 111 -0.30 -1.12 -3.48
N ASP A 112 1.02 -1.11 -3.31
CA ASP A 112 1.82 -2.24 -2.83
C ASP A 112 2.60 -1.82 -1.59
N GLN A 113 2.68 -2.71 -0.61
CA GLN A 113 3.54 -2.52 0.56
C GLN A 113 5.00 -2.36 0.12
N VAL A 114 5.70 -1.42 0.73
CA VAL A 114 7.13 -1.15 0.45
C VAL A 114 8.03 -2.34 0.74
N THR A 115 7.57 -3.26 1.59
CA THR A 115 8.23 -4.49 1.99
C THR A 115 7.91 -5.68 1.08
N ARG A 116 6.98 -5.52 0.13
CA ARG A 116 6.53 -6.62 -0.73
C ARG A 116 7.71 -7.19 -1.52
N GLY A 117 7.93 -8.49 -1.35
CA GLY A 117 8.99 -9.22 -2.06
C GLY A 117 10.39 -9.08 -1.48
N LEU A 118 10.52 -8.47 -0.31
CA LEU A 118 11.73 -8.54 0.46
C LEU A 118 11.76 -9.84 1.27
N ASP A 119 12.95 -10.43 1.39
CA ASP A 119 13.19 -11.51 2.33
C ASP A 119 12.94 -11.07 3.78
N ASP A 120 12.25 -11.91 4.56
CA ASP A 120 11.85 -11.60 5.95
C ASP A 120 13.06 -11.36 6.87
N SER A 121 14.17 -12.06 6.64
CA SER A 121 15.40 -11.88 7.43
C SER A 121 16.04 -10.52 7.13
N LEU A 122 15.98 -10.08 5.88
CA LEU A 122 16.42 -8.75 5.46
C LEU A 122 15.54 -7.66 6.08
N LEU A 123 14.22 -7.83 6.03
CA LEU A 123 13.27 -6.89 6.64
C LEU A 123 13.47 -6.79 8.16
N THR A 124 13.66 -7.93 8.83
CA THR A 124 13.97 -7.99 10.26
C THR A 124 15.28 -7.26 10.57
N THR A 125 16.31 -7.47 9.76
CA THR A 125 17.60 -6.79 9.89
C THR A 125 17.45 -5.28 9.75
N TRP A 126 16.69 -4.81 8.77
CA TRP A 126 16.44 -3.38 8.54
C TRP A 126 15.59 -2.74 9.65
N THR A 127 14.58 -3.46 10.14
CA THR A 127 13.71 -3.02 11.23
C THR A 127 14.50 -2.86 12.53
N ASN A 128 15.45 -3.76 12.81
CA ASN A 128 16.27 -3.72 14.01
C ASN A 128 17.46 -2.75 13.93
N LYS A 129 17.81 -2.25 12.75
CA LYS A 129 18.86 -1.23 12.64
C LYS A 129 18.42 0.07 13.32
N PRO A 130 19.24 0.62 14.25
CA PRO A 130 18.92 1.87 14.92
C PRO A 130 19.09 3.07 14.00
N GLY A 131 18.46 4.18 14.39
CA GLY A 131 18.57 5.47 13.73
C GLY A 131 17.41 5.76 12.75
N PRO A 132 17.42 6.96 12.15
CA PRO A 132 16.39 7.41 11.21
C PRO A 132 16.38 6.57 9.93
N LYS A 133 15.17 6.28 9.43
CA LYS A 133 14.94 5.41 8.27
C LYS A 133 13.87 6.01 7.37
N ALA A 134 14.06 5.87 6.07
CA ALA A 134 13.05 6.19 5.07
C ALA A 134 13.19 5.27 3.87
N TRP A 135 12.11 5.09 3.11
CA TRP A 135 12.15 4.39 1.84
C TRP A 135 12.38 5.38 0.70
N ILE A 136 13.03 4.92 -0.37
CA ILE A 136 13.13 5.64 -1.63
C ILE A 136 12.87 4.70 -2.80
N ARG A 137 12.10 5.19 -3.78
CA ARG A 137 11.70 4.42 -4.96
C ARG A 137 11.87 5.24 -6.24
N PRO A 138 12.56 4.73 -7.27
CA PRO A 138 12.60 5.39 -8.57
C PRO A 138 11.23 5.33 -9.28
N TRP A 139 10.87 6.40 -9.98
CA TRP A 139 9.73 6.41 -10.89
C TRP A 139 9.97 5.46 -12.07
N ARG A 140 8.95 4.71 -12.45
CA ARG A 140 9.02 3.71 -13.54
C ARG A 140 10.18 2.73 -13.41
N ALA A 141 10.66 2.49 -12.17
CA ALA A 141 11.59 1.40 -11.93
C ALA A 141 11.00 0.13 -12.56
N LYS A 142 11.80 -0.61 -13.31
CA LYS A 142 11.50 -2.00 -13.62
C LYS A 142 12.49 -2.83 -12.83
N PHE A 143 12.16 -4.09 -12.57
CA PHE A 143 13.18 -4.99 -12.08
C PHE A 143 14.34 -5.04 -13.07
N GLU A 144 15.53 -4.79 -12.56
CA GLU A 144 16.78 -4.94 -13.26
C GLU A 144 17.63 -5.87 -12.39
N PRO A 145 18.08 -7.03 -12.90
CA PRO A 145 18.89 -7.99 -12.14
C PRO A 145 20.16 -7.38 -11.53
N ASN A 146 20.63 -6.25 -12.10
CA ASN A 146 21.67 -5.43 -11.53
C ASN A 146 21.13 -4.02 -11.24
N ALA A 147 20.76 -3.77 -9.98
CA ALA A 147 20.27 -2.48 -9.52
C ALA A 147 21.39 -1.47 -9.20
N GLU A 148 22.67 -1.79 -9.43
CA GLU A 148 23.83 -0.95 -9.05
C GLU A 148 23.78 0.44 -9.68
N VAL A 149 23.43 0.53 -10.96
CA VAL A 149 23.32 1.82 -11.68
C VAL A 149 22.22 2.69 -11.05
N THR A 150 21.07 2.09 -10.75
CA THR A 150 19.95 2.79 -10.09
C THR A 150 20.33 3.19 -8.67
N TRP A 151 20.98 2.30 -7.93
CA TRP A 151 21.50 2.56 -6.59
C TRP A 151 22.50 3.73 -6.56
N LEU A 152 23.47 3.77 -7.48
CA LEU A 152 24.43 4.87 -7.61
C LEU A 152 23.72 6.20 -7.88
N LYS A 153 22.71 6.20 -8.77
CA LYS A 153 21.90 7.40 -9.06
C LYS A 153 21.12 7.87 -7.84
N LEU A 154 20.47 6.97 -7.12
CA LEU A 154 19.73 7.29 -5.89
C LEU A 154 20.67 7.84 -4.81
N LYS A 155 21.84 7.22 -4.64
CA LYS A 155 22.84 7.69 -3.67
C LYS A 155 23.31 9.10 -4.01
N ALA A 156 23.71 9.32 -5.26
CA ALA A 156 24.13 10.65 -5.72
C ALA A 156 23.01 11.69 -5.59
N LEU A 157 21.75 11.30 -5.86
CA LEU A 157 20.58 12.16 -5.70
C LEU A 157 20.40 12.61 -4.25
N VAL A 158 20.38 11.68 -3.30
CA VAL A 158 20.22 11.97 -1.87
C VAL A 158 21.36 12.83 -1.36
N GLN A 159 22.61 12.51 -1.71
CA GLN A 159 23.78 13.31 -1.31
C GLN A 159 23.73 14.73 -1.86
N ARG A 160 23.24 14.92 -3.10
CA ARG A 160 23.07 16.24 -3.70
C ARG A 160 22.00 17.06 -2.99
N VAL A 161 20.89 16.43 -2.59
CA VAL A 161 19.77 17.14 -1.95
C VAL A 161 20.11 17.54 -0.52
N ILE A 162 20.68 16.64 0.28
CA ILE A 162 20.96 16.85 1.72
C ILE A 162 22.34 17.48 1.96
N GLY A 163 23.23 17.40 0.97
CA GLY A 163 24.62 17.82 1.10
C GLY A 163 25.53 16.67 1.56
N GLN A 164 26.81 16.81 1.23
CA GLN A 164 27.80 15.75 1.45
C GLN A 164 28.14 15.53 2.93
N GLU A 165 28.15 16.62 3.71
CA GLU A 165 28.45 16.59 5.15
C GLU A 165 27.40 15.82 5.95
N ALA A 166 26.12 16.02 5.61
CA ALA A 166 24.99 15.34 6.25
C ALA A 166 24.77 13.90 5.75
N SER A 167 25.56 13.44 4.77
CA SER A 167 25.46 12.11 4.16
C SER A 167 26.73 11.27 4.32
N THR A 168 27.60 11.62 5.27
CA THR A 168 28.84 10.90 5.59
C THR A 168 28.61 9.44 5.96
N SER A 169 27.50 9.13 6.62
CA SER A 169 27.07 7.77 6.97
C SER A 169 25.93 7.21 6.11
N LEU A 170 25.60 7.87 4.97
CA LEU A 170 24.48 7.45 4.12
C LEU A 170 24.69 6.04 3.59
N VAL A 171 23.73 5.18 3.89
CA VAL A 171 23.59 3.84 3.31
C VAL A 171 22.26 3.78 2.57
N ILE A 172 22.31 3.39 1.30
CA ILE A 172 21.12 2.97 0.56
C ILE A 172 21.22 1.46 0.41
N SER A 173 20.18 0.73 0.77
CA SER A 173 20.18 -0.72 0.61
C SER A 173 20.13 -1.12 -0.86
N THR A 174 20.67 -2.28 -1.22
CA THR A 174 20.30 -2.97 -2.45
C THR A 174 19.21 -3.97 -2.06
N PRO A 175 18.01 -3.88 -2.63
CA PRO A 175 16.99 -4.90 -2.37
C PRO A 175 17.53 -6.25 -2.87
N GLN A 176 17.08 -7.34 -2.27
CA GLN A 176 17.41 -8.68 -2.73
C GLN A 176 16.11 -9.45 -2.80
N GLU A 177 15.85 -10.04 -3.96
CA GLU A 177 14.64 -10.82 -4.19
C GLU A 177 14.73 -12.17 -3.46
N ASP A 178 13.61 -12.66 -2.96
CA ASP A 178 13.48 -14.00 -2.36
C ASP A 178 13.44 -15.14 -3.40
N GLY A 179 13.58 -14.82 -4.69
CA GLY A 179 13.60 -15.78 -5.80
C GLY A 179 12.23 -16.41 -6.11
N THR A 180 11.15 -15.92 -5.51
CA THR A 180 9.80 -16.46 -5.69
C THR A 180 8.93 -15.67 -6.69
N PHE A 181 9.42 -14.57 -7.28
CA PHE A 181 8.58 -13.79 -8.20
C PHE A 181 8.42 -14.46 -9.56
N ASN A 182 7.18 -14.83 -9.85
CA ASN A 182 6.78 -15.17 -11.19
C ASN A 182 6.64 -13.87 -12.02
N THR A 183 7.49 -13.71 -13.02
CA THR A 183 7.72 -12.50 -13.82
C THR A 183 6.55 -12.09 -14.73
N GLU A 184 5.45 -12.86 -14.75
CA GLU A 184 4.42 -12.74 -15.78
C GLU A 184 3.53 -11.48 -15.70
N ARG A 185 3.48 -10.74 -14.57
CA ARG A 185 2.53 -9.60 -14.44
C ARG A 185 3.04 -8.29 -13.87
N SER A 186 4.35 -8.04 -13.95
CA SER A 186 5.08 -6.85 -13.45
C SER A 186 5.83 -7.21 -12.17
N PRO A 187 7.17 -7.27 -12.21
CA PRO A 187 7.95 -7.51 -11.01
C PRO A 187 7.72 -6.37 -10.02
N PRO A 188 7.70 -6.66 -8.71
CA PRO A 188 7.45 -5.66 -7.68
C PRO A 188 8.46 -4.52 -7.83
N LEU A 189 7.99 -3.30 -7.59
CA LEU A 189 8.83 -2.12 -7.72
C LEU A 189 9.77 -2.05 -6.53
N TRP A 190 11.07 -1.92 -6.82
CA TRP A 190 12.12 -2.02 -5.82
C TRP A 190 12.10 -0.77 -4.94
N HIS A 191 11.85 -0.98 -3.64
CA HIS A 191 12.00 0.04 -2.62
C HIS A 191 13.38 -0.12 -2.00
N PHE A 192 14.14 0.97 -1.99
CA PHE A 192 15.47 1.04 -1.40
C PHE A 192 15.32 1.68 -0.01
N LEU A 193 16.07 1.19 0.96
CA LEU A 193 16.06 1.75 2.31
C LEU A 193 17.18 2.77 2.45
N ILE A 194 16.84 3.98 2.87
CA ILE A 194 17.78 5.02 3.29
C ILE A 194 18.05 4.87 4.79
N LEU A 195 19.32 4.80 5.14
CA LEU A 195 19.84 4.71 6.51
C LEU A 195 21.01 5.67 6.72
N GLY A 196 21.31 5.96 7.99
CA GLY A 196 22.53 6.68 8.37
C GLY A 196 22.50 8.18 8.05
N LEU A 197 21.31 8.76 7.93
CA LEU A 197 21.09 10.21 7.94
C LEU A 197 20.71 10.68 9.35
N THR A 198 20.79 11.98 9.60
CA THR A 198 20.20 12.58 10.80
C THR A 198 18.68 12.59 10.71
N GLN A 199 17.99 12.75 11.84
CA GLN A 199 16.52 12.76 11.84
C GLN A 199 15.98 13.92 10.99
N GLU A 200 16.61 15.10 11.09
CA GLU A 200 16.23 16.29 10.34
C GLU A 200 16.38 16.08 8.83
N ALA A 201 17.45 15.43 8.40
CA ALA A 201 17.68 15.09 6.99
C ALA A 201 16.67 14.06 6.48
N THR A 202 16.36 13.05 7.29
CA THR A 202 15.34 12.05 6.95
C THR A 202 13.95 12.68 6.84
N ASP A 203 13.56 13.50 7.81
CA ASP A 203 12.27 14.20 7.82
C ASP A 203 12.17 15.15 6.63
N PHE A 204 13.25 15.87 6.33
CA PHE A 204 13.31 16.73 5.16
C PHE A 204 13.10 15.95 3.85
N LEU A 205 13.77 14.80 3.66
CA LEU A 205 13.54 13.94 2.49
C LEU A 205 12.10 13.46 2.40
N VAL A 206 11.53 12.97 3.51
CA VAL A 206 10.15 12.47 3.54
C VAL A 206 9.16 13.59 3.22
N ASN A 207 9.40 14.80 3.74
CA ASN A 207 8.55 15.97 3.48
C ASN A 207 8.66 16.50 2.05
N LEU A 208 9.80 16.30 1.37
CA LEU A 208 9.93 16.59 -0.06
C LEU A 208 9.04 15.67 -0.90
N GLN A 209 8.80 14.43 -0.47
CA GLN A 209 8.03 13.35 -1.11
C GLN A 209 8.52 12.90 -2.49
N VAL A 210 8.92 13.82 -3.36
CA VAL A 210 9.44 13.54 -4.69
C VAL A 210 10.65 14.42 -4.98
N ILE A 211 11.66 13.82 -5.59
CA ILE A 211 12.84 14.51 -6.12
C ILE A 211 12.92 14.14 -7.59
N SER A 212 12.88 15.13 -8.47
CA SER A 212 12.94 14.90 -9.91
C SER A 212 14.07 15.70 -10.53
N THR A 213 15.02 15.00 -11.15
CA THR A 213 16.10 15.57 -11.95
C THR A 213 16.02 15.05 -13.39
N PRO A 214 16.79 15.60 -14.34
CA PRO A 214 16.86 15.04 -15.69
C PRO A 214 17.28 13.57 -15.75
N GLU A 215 18.04 13.09 -14.76
CA GLU A 215 18.57 11.72 -14.72
C GLU A 215 17.66 10.71 -14.02
N ILE A 216 16.92 11.14 -13.00
CA ILE A 216 16.10 10.26 -12.16
C ILE A 216 14.97 11.04 -11.46
N THR A 217 13.80 10.43 -11.41
CA THR A 217 12.73 10.84 -10.49
C THR A 217 12.63 9.77 -9.40
N ALA A 218 12.61 10.18 -8.14
CA ALA A 218 12.49 9.27 -7.00
C ALA A 218 11.46 9.79 -5.99
N PHE A 219 10.71 8.88 -5.40
CA PHE A 219 9.75 9.14 -4.33
C PHE A 219 10.37 8.72 -3.01
N THR A 220 10.28 9.59 -2.01
CA THR A 220 10.70 9.34 -0.64
C THR A 220 9.47 9.09 0.22
N LEU A 221 9.52 8.06 1.05
CA LEU A 221 8.39 7.63 1.88
C LEU A 221 8.87 7.40 3.31
N PRO A 222 8.01 7.63 4.32
CA PRO A 222 8.35 7.32 5.71
C PRO A 222 8.61 5.82 5.89
N PHE A 223 9.50 5.43 6.80
CA PHE A 223 9.79 4.00 7.03
C PHE A 223 8.54 3.20 7.44
N ILE A 224 7.77 3.76 8.36
CA ILE A 224 6.43 3.27 8.71
C ILE A 224 5.45 3.90 7.72
N GLN A 225 4.84 3.09 6.86
CA GLN A 225 3.90 3.59 5.86
C GLN A 225 2.60 4.05 6.55
N PRO A 226 2.08 5.25 6.22
CA PRO A 226 0.77 5.65 6.68
C PRO A 226 -0.30 4.77 6.01
N ILE A 227 -1.44 4.61 6.67
CA ILE A 227 -2.61 3.95 6.09
C ILE A 227 -3.06 4.77 4.87
N PRO A 228 -3.22 4.15 3.68
CA PRO A 228 -3.71 4.84 2.49
C PRO A 228 -5.08 5.46 2.74
N THR A 229 -5.27 6.71 2.33
CA THR A 229 -6.57 7.40 2.37
C THR A 229 -7.39 7.22 1.09
N TYR A 230 -6.82 6.57 0.08
CA TYR A 230 -7.38 6.27 -1.22
C TYR A 230 -6.89 4.90 -1.68
N ILE A 231 -7.82 4.02 -2.03
CA ILE A 231 -7.51 2.62 -2.39
C ILE A 231 -7.61 2.43 -3.91
N CYS A 232 -8.70 2.90 -4.52
CA CYS A 232 -8.93 2.77 -5.96
C CYS A 232 -10.05 3.69 -6.44
N THR A 233 -10.06 3.92 -7.75
CA THR A 233 -11.22 4.42 -8.47
C THR A 233 -11.94 3.21 -9.04
N LEU A 234 -13.26 3.18 -8.86
CA LEU A 234 -14.11 2.20 -9.48
C LEU A 234 -14.93 2.89 -10.56
N GLU A 235 -15.02 2.25 -11.72
CA GLU A 235 -15.65 2.81 -12.91
C GLU A 235 -16.83 1.93 -13.35
N ASN A 236 -17.63 2.44 -14.29
CA ASN A 236 -18.75 1.72 -14.92
C ASN A 236 -19.94 1.41 -14.00
N PHE A 237 -20.18 2.24 -12.98
CA PHE A 237 -21.46 2.20 -12.25
C PHE A 237 -22.54 2.91 -13.06
N THR A 238 -23.72 2.29 -13.13
CA THR A 238 -24.92 2.88 -13.72
C THR A 238 -25.76 3.66 -12.70
N LEU A 239 -25.30 3.72 -11.45
CA LEU A 239 -25.96 4.44 -10.37
C LEU A 239 -25.79 5.95 -10.58
N LEU A 240 -26.83 6.71 -10.21
CA LEU A 240 -26.78 8.16 -10.22
C LEU A 240 -25.81 8.65 -9.13
N ASP A 241 -25.20 9.80 -9.38
CA ASP A 241 -24.39 10.51 -8.40
C ASP A 241 -25.28 10.99 -7.24
N SER A 242 -25.32 10.22 -6.15
CA SER A 242 -26.07 10.55 -4.93
C SER A 242 -25.47 9.89 -3.68
N PRO A 243 -25.70 10.45 -2.48
CA PRO A 243 -25.27 9.84 -1.22
C PRO A 243 -25.79 8.41 -1.02
N GLU A 244 -27.01 8.12 -1.46
CA GLU A 244 -27.63 6.80 -1.36
C GLU A 244 -26.92 5.79 -2.28
N SER A 245 -26.65 6.17 -3.54
CA SER A 245 -25.86 5.35 -4.47
C SER A 245 -24.47 5.06 -3.92
N ASN A 246 -23.80 6.07 -3.35
CA ASN A 246 -22.48 5.92 -2.75
C ASN A 246 -22.51 4.96 -1.55
N ALA A 247 -23.56 5.00 -0.72
CA ALA A 247 -23.74 4.05 0.38
C ALA A 247 -23.94 2.61 -0.11
N ILE A 248 -24.71 2.41 -1.20
CA ILE A 248 -24.90 1.10 -1.83
C ILE A 248 -23.56 0.55 -2.32
N VAL A 249 -22.82 1.35 -3.09
CA VAL A 249 -21.50 0.96 -3.62
C VAL A 249 -20.51 0.68 -2.50
N ALA A 250 -20.45 1.54 -1.49
CA ALA A 250 -19.59 1.33 -0.32
C ALA A 250 -19.90 0.01 0.40
N ASN A 251 -21.18 -0.34 0.57
CA ASN A 251 -21.56 -1.61 1.18
C ASN A 251 -21.11 -2.81 0.33
N VAL A 252 -21.31 -2.76 -0.99
CA VAL A 252 -20.86 -3.81 -1.91
C VAL A 252 -19.34 -3.99 -1.83
N ILE A 253 -18.57 -2.91 -1.84
CA ILE A 253 -17.10 -2.96 -1.70
C ILE A 253 -16.73 -3.58 -0.36
N LYS A 254 -17.32 -3.11 0.76
CA LYS A 254 -17.03 -3.64 2.09
C LYS A 254 -17.28 -5.14 2.18
N GLN A 255 -18.37 -5.63 1.58
CA GLN A 255 -18.66 -7.06 1.53
C GLN A 255 -17.65 -7.81 0.64
N ALA A 256 -17.34 -7.28 -0.54
CA ALA A 256 -16.37 -7.87 -1.45
C ALA A 256 -14.97 -8.00 -0.81
N MET A 257 -14.52 -6.96 -0.10
CA MET A 257 -13.26 -6.96 0.63
C MET A 257 -13.25 -7.99 1.77
N LYS A 258 -14.33 -8.08 2.55
CA LYS A 258 -14.48 -9.10 3.61
C LYS A 258 -14.46 -10.54 3.07
N SER A 259 -14.87 -10.74 1.82
CA SER A 259 -14.90 -12.05 1.17
C SER A 259 -13.63 -12.41 0.40
N ASN A 260 -12.63 -11.54 0.37
CA ASN A 260 -11.43 -11.71 -0.45
C ASN A 260 -10.16 -11.74 0.43
N ASP A 261 -9.61 -12.94 0.63
CA ASP A 261 -8.44 -13.17 1.49
C ASP A 261 -7.21 -12.34 1.08
N VAL A 262 -7.02 -12.10 -0.23
CA VAL A 262 -5.90 -11.30 -0.75
C VAL A 262 -6.02 -9.84 -0.32
N ILE A 263 -7.24 -9.29 -0.30
CA ILE A 263 -7.47 -7.92 0.16
C ILE A 263 -7.30 -7.82 1.67
N LEU A 264 -7.73 -8.84 2.41
CA LEU A 264 -7.53 -8.87 3.87
C LEU A 264 -6.04 -8.91 4.21
N GLU A 265 -5.27 -9.78 3.55
CA GLU A 265 -3.80 -9.84 3.70
C GLU A 265 -3.13 -8.49 3.38
N PHE A 266 -3.58 -7.84 2.30
CA PHE A 266 -3.09 -6.50 1.94
C PHE A 266 -3.36 -5.46 3.04
N ILE A 267 -4.57 -5.44 3.62
CA ILE A 267 -4.94 -4.51 4.69
C ILE A 267 -4.14 -4.81 5.97
N CYS A 268 -4.01 -6.09 6.34
CA CYS A 268 -3.27 -6.52 7.54
C CYS A 268 -1.78 -6.16 7.49
N GLY A 269 -1.17 -5.98 6.31
CA GLY A 269 0.21 -5.51 6.28
C GLY A 269 0.38 -3.99 6.46
N PHE A 270 -0.70 -3.22 6.55
CA PHE A 270 -0.63 -1.84 7.06
C PHE A 270 -0.74 -1.77 8.58
N ASP A 271 -1.55 -2.66 9.17
CA ASP A 271 -1.69 -2.80 10.61
C ASP A 271 -1.80 -4.29 10.98
N PRO A 272 -0.82 -4.86 11.70
CA PRO A 272 -0.82 -6.26 12.06
C PRO A 272 -1.86 -6.62 13.12
N ASP A 273 -2.53 -5.64 13.74
CA ASP A 273 -3.60 -5.88 14.71
C ASP A 273 -4.87 -6.41 14.01
N PRO A 274 -5.25 -7.68 14.22
CA PRO A 274 -6.44 -8.25 13.59
C PRO A 274 -7.74 -7.57 14.04
N ASP A 275 -7.76 -6.93 15.21
CA ASP A 275 -8.94 -6.22 15.72
C ASP A 275 -9.18 -4.88 14.99
N MET A 276 -8.16 -4.36 14.31
CA MET A 276 -8.25 -3.13 13.52
C MET A 276 -8.85 -3.36 12.14
N LEU A 277 -8.76 -4.58 11.59
CA LEU A 277 -9.22 -4.92 10.25
C LEU A 277 -10.73 -4.62 10.02
N PRO A 278 -11.67 -5.04 10.90
CA PRO A 278 -13.07 -4.65 10.76
C PRO A 278 -13.27 -3.14 10.77
N THR A 279 -12.52 -2.42 11.62
CA THR A 279 -12.58 -0.97 11.76
C THR A 279 -12.12 -0.27 10.48
N MET A 280 -10.98 -0.69 9.92
CA MET A 280 -10.44 -0.17 8.67
C MET A 280 -11.42 -0.38 7.51
N ILE A 281 -11.95 -1.60 7.33
CA ILE A 281 -12.94 -1.87 6.27
C ILE A 281 -14.19 -1.02 6.47
N ASN A 282 -14.68 -0.91 7.71
CA ASN A 282 -15.89 -0.13 7.99
C ASN A 282 -15.68 1.38 7.79
N SER A 283 -14.46 1.89 7.92
CA SER A 283 -14.11 3.30 7.65
C SER A 283 -14.09 3.68 6.17
N ILE A 284 -14.12 2.71 5.25
CA ILE A 284 -14.11 3.00 3.81
C ILE A 284 -15.37 3.79 3.43
N GLN A 285 -15.14 4.89 2.73
CA GLN A 285 -16.16 5.75 2.15
C GLN A 285 -16.00 5.77 0.63
N VAL A 286 -17.11 5.98 -0.07
CA VAL A 286 -17.15 6.12 -1.53
C VAL A 286 -17.66 7.51 -1.84
N THR A 287 -16.95 8.20 -2.71
CA THR A 287 -17.34 9.49 -3.26
C THR A 287 -17.44 9.36 -4.76
N SER A 288 -18.60 9.69 -5.30
CA SER A 288 -18.86 9.79 -6.73
C SER A 288 -18.16 11.02 -7.32
N LEU A 289 -17.61 10.86 -8.51
CA LEU A 289 -16.99 11.93 -9.29
C LEU A 289 -17.54 11.85 -10.70
N HIS A 290 -18.17 12.92 -11.17
CA HIS A 290 -18.62 13.02 -12.55
C HIS A 290 -17.53 13.68 -13.39
N ILE A 291 -16.87 12.90 -14.25
CA ILE A 291 -15.94 13.46 -15.24
C ILE A 291 -16.77 13.94 -16.43
N ALA A 292 -16.99 15.25 -16.51
CA ALA A 292 -17.59 15.85 -17.70
C ALA A 292 -16.60 15.69 -18.86
N ASN A 293 -16.85 14.73 -19.74
CA ASN A 293 -16.14 14.65 -21.01
C ASN A 293 -16.64 15.80 -21.88
N ASN A 294 -15.92 16.92 -21.89
CA ASN A 294 -16.08 17.97 -22.88
C ASN A 294 -15.61 17.44 -24.24
N VAL A 295 -16.40 16.56 -24.84
CA VAL A 295 -16.24 16.16 -26.23
C VAL A 295 -16.95 17.22 -27.06
N THR A 296 -16.20 18.25 -27.46
CA THR A 296 -16.56 19.15 -28.57
C THR A 296 -16.14 18.53 -29.89
#